data_AF-A0A522BVR5-F1
#
_entry.id   AF-A0A522BVR5-F1
#
_cell.length_a   1.000
_cell.length_b   1.000
_cell.length_c   1.000
_cell.angle_alpha   90.00
_cell.angle_beta   90.00
_cell.angle_gamma   90.00
#
_symmetry.space_group_name_H-M   'P 1'
#
loop_
_entity.id
_entity.type
_entity.pdbx_description
1 polymer ?
#
loop_
_entity_poly.entity_id
_entity_poly.type
_entity_poly.pdbx_seq_one_letter_code
_entity_poly.pdbx_strand_id
1 'polypeptide(L)'
;MPRLILFNKPFGVITQFSADGMHPTLKDFIPVDSVYPAGRLDTDSEGLLVLTDDGAVQHRLSHPRHKLPKTYWVQVEGCPTTEALALLRSGVNLGDFTTQPASARVMEEPAMLWPR
;
A
#
# COMPACT_ATOMS: atom_id res chain seq x y z
N MET A 1 26.04 -0.32 -4.72
CA MET A 1 24.83 0.21 -5.42
C MET A 1 23.65 -0.07 -4.51
N PRO A 2 22.73 0.88 -4.32
CA PRO A 2 21.55 0.64 -3.49
C PRO A 2 20.71 -0.47 -4.10
N ARG A 3 20.24 -1.40 -3.27
CA ARG A 3 19.29 -2.43 -3.68
C ARG A 3 17.88 -1.86 -3.60
N LEU A 4 17.10 -2.12 -4.63
CA LEU A 4 15.69 -1.77 -4.71
C LEU A 4 14.92 -3.01 -5.16
N ILE A 5 13.98 -3.47 -4.33
CA ILE A 5 13.13 -4.61 -4.60
C ILE A 5 11.69 -4.11 -4.69
N LEU A 6 11.00 -4.52 -5.74
CA LEU A 6 9.56 -4.35 -5.88
C LEU A 6 8.93 -5.70 -5.62
N PHE A 7 8.10 -5.78 -4.59
CA PHE A 7 7.44 -6.99 -4.17
C PHE A 7 5.93 -6.79 -4.27
N ASN A 8 5.23 -7.71 -4.95
CA ASN A 8 3.78 -7.77 -4.91
C ASN A 8 3.37 -8.56 -3.66
N LYS A 9 3.11 -7.87 -2.55
CA LYS A 9 2.80 -8.47 -1.24
C LYS A 9 1.45 -9.20 -1.31
N PRO A 10 1.39 -10.51 -1.01
CA PRO A 10 0.12 -11.22 -0.92
C PRO A 10 -0.72 -10.76 0.29
N PHE A 11 -2.02 -11.09 0.23
CA PHE A 11 -2.93 -10.95 1.36
C PHE A 11 -2.46 -11.81 2.55
N GLY A 12 -2.68 -11.32 3.77
CA GLY A 12 -2.35 -12.05 5.00
C GLY A 12 -0.87 -12.04 5.39
N VAL A 13 0.01 -11.43 4.58
CA VAL A 13 1.45 -11.32 4.89
C VAL A 13 1.73 -10.02 5.64
N ILE A 14 2.39 -10.08 6.79
CA ILE A 14 2.77 -8.90 7.56
C ILE A 14 3.99 -8.19 6.97
N THR A 15 3.98 -6.86 6.96
CA THR A 15 5.10 -6.04 6.46
C THR A 15 6.25 -5.93 7.48
N GLN A 16 6.92 -7.04 7.74
CA GLN A 16 8.15 -7.14 8.52
C GLN A 16 8.92 -8.44 8.20
N PHE A 17 10.21 -8.49 8.54
CA PHE A 17 11.04 -9.71 8.40
C PHE A 17 11.10 -10.56 9.67
N SER A 18 10.89 -9.96 10.84
CA SER A 18 10.88 -10.67 12.11
C SER A 18 9.64 -11.55 12.23
N ALA A 19 9.78 -12.71 12.87
CA ALA A 19 8.67 -13.61 13.13
C ALA A 19 7.52 -12.89 13.87
N ASP A 20 6.31 -13.05 13.34
CA ASP A 20 5.08 -12.48 13.92
C ASP A 20 4.36 -13.48 14.85
N GLY A 21 4.45 -14.77 14.53
CA GLY A 21 3.82 -15.85 15.30
C GLY A 21 2.41 -16.21 14.85
N MET A 22 1.73 -15.34 14.09
CA MET A 22 0.41 -15.65 13.51
C MET A 22 0.41 -15.58 11.98
N HIS A 23 1.06 -14.57 11.39
CA HIS A 23 1.05 -14.36 9.95
C HIS A 23 2.41 -14.68 9.30
N PRO A 24 2.42 -15.11 8.02
CA PRO A 24 3.65 -15.12 7.21
C PRO A 24 4.27 -13.73 7.13
N THR A 25 5.59 -13.70 6.98
CA THR A 25 6.41 -12.50 7.00
C THR A 25 7.11 -12.29 5.66
N LEU A 26 7.76 -11.14 5.47
CA LEU A 26 8.55 -10.87 4.27
C LEU A 26 9.70 -11.87 4.07
N LYS A 27 10.19 -12.47 5.16
CA LYS A 27 11.28 -13.46 5.12
C LYS A 27 10.89 -14.73 4.36
N ASP A 28 9.60 -15.07 4.35
CA ASP A 28 9.08 -16.25 3.67
C ASP A 28 9.08 -16.10 2.14
N PHE A 29 9.17 -14.86 1.63
CA PHE A 29 9.08 -14.54 0.20
C PHE A 29 10.34 -13.89 -0.37
N ILE A 30 11.17 -13.25 0.47
CA ILE A 30 12.30 -12.43 0.04
C ILE A 30 13.60 -12.99 0.63
N PRO A 31 14.37 -13.78 -0.13
CA PRO A 31 15.64 -14.37 0.33
C PRO A 31 16.80 -13.37 0.21
N VAL A 32 16.56 -12.11 0.60
CA VAL A 32 17.54 -11.03 0.53
C VAL A 32 17.63 -10.38 1.91
N ASP A 33 18.82 -10.43 2.49
CA ASP A 33 19.10 -9.80 3.78
C ASP A 33 19.35 -8.29 3.63
N SER A 34 19.27 -7.59 4.77
CA SER A 34 19.61 -6.17 4.93
C SER A 34 18.83 -5.19 4.06
N VAL A 35 17.65 -5.60 3.57
CA VAL A 35 16.67 -4.70 2.95
C VAL A 35 15.50 -4.49 3.89
N TYR A 36 14.90 -3.31 3.84
CA TYR A 36 13.78 -2.94 4.70
C TYR A 36 12.65 -2.31 3.90
N PRO A 37 11.38 -2.49 4.31
CA PRO A 37 10.26 -1.89 3.63
C PRO A 37 10.31 -0.35 3.69
N ALA A 38 10.21 0.29 2.53
CA ALA A 38 10.16 1.73 2.34
C ALA A 38 8.72 2.24 2.42
N GLY A 39 8.13 2.12 3.62
CA GLY A 39 6.70 2.28 3.85
C GLY A 39 6.06 0.94 4.18
N ARG A 40 4.91 0.97 4.87
CA ARG A 40 4.21 -0.25 5.29
C ARG A 40 2.94 -0.44 4.46
N LEU A 41 2.60 -1.69 4.22
CA LEU A 41 1.31 -2.12 3.70
C LEU A 41 0.66 -3.01 4.75
N ASP A 42 -0.64 -2.84 4.98
CA ASP A 42 -1.34 -3.58 6.03
C ASP A 42 -1.42 -5.08 5.70
N THR A 43 -1.58 -5.90 6.74
CA THR A 43 -1.57 -7.37 6.61
C THR A 43 -2.69 -7.84 5.69
N ASP A 44 -3.87 -7.22 5.78
CA ASP A 44 -5.06 -7.46 4.97
C ASP A 44 -5.08 -6.68 3.63
N SER A 45 -4.01 -5.97 3.31
CA SER A 45 -3.82 -5.33 2.01
C SER A 45 -2.91 -6.15 1.10
N GLU A 46 -2.99 -5.89 -0.21
CA GLU A 46 -2.19 -6.53 -1.25
C GLU A 46 -1.52 -5.50 -2.15
N GLY A 47 -0.49 -5.93 -2.88
CA GLY A 47 0.09 -5.11 -3.95
C GLY A 47 1.51 -4.64 -3.70
N LEU A 48 1.86 -3.51 -4.33
CA LEU A 48 3.23 -3.04 -4.39
C LEU A 48 3.78 -2.65 -3.01
N LEU A 49 4.79 -3.39 -2.56
CA LEU A 49 5.67 -3.05 -1.45
C LEU A 49 7.09 -2.83 -1.99
N VAL A 50 7.68 -1.70 -1.64
CA VAL A 50 9.05 -1.36 -2.01
C VAL A 50 9.98 -1.68 -0.86
N LEU A 51 11.11 -2.34 -1.12
CA LEU A 51 12.16 -2.60 -0.13
C LEU A 51 13.50 -2.07 -0.61
N THR A 52 14.31 -1.55 0.32
CA THR A 52 15.63 -1.02 0.02
C THR A 52 16.58 -1.12 1.21
N ASP A 53 17.88 -1.15 0.93
CA ASP A 53 18.96 -1.00 1.92
C ASP A 53 19.42 0.48 2.07
N ASP A 54 18.88 1.39 1.27
CA ASP A 54 19.26 2.80 1.24
C ASP A 54 18.29 3.66 2.07
N GLY A 55 18.79 4.20 3.19
CA GLY A 55 18.02 5.07 4.08
C GLY A 55 17.52 6.36 3.43
N ALA A 56 18.23 6.91 2.45
CA ALA A 56 17.80 8.12 1.73
C ALA A 56 16.61 7.80 0.80
N VAL A 57 16.65 6.65 0.12
CA VAL A 57 15.52 6.15 -0.68
C VAL A 57 14.32 5.85 0.21
N GLN A 58 14.54 5.13 1.32
CA GLN A 58 13.49 4.80 2.28
C GLN A 58 12.80 6.07 2.79
N HIS A 59 13.58 7.04 3.26
CA HIS A 59 13.07 8.32 3.73
C HIS A 59 12.34 9.12 2.65
N ARG A 60 12.83 9.10 1.40
CA ARG A 60 12.14 9.76 0.28
C ARG A 60 10.77 9.15 0.00
N LEU A 61 10.64 7.83 0.12
CA LEU A 61 9.40 7.12 -0.20
C LEU A 61 8.39 7.15 0.95
N SER A 62 8.83 7.02 2.20
CA SER A 62 7.93 6.83 3.34
C SER A 62 7.64 8.09 4.16
N HIS A 63 8.53 9.09 4.13
CA HIS A 63 8.38 10.24 5.02
C HIS A 63 7.19 11.12 4.60
N PRO A 64 6.26 11.47 5.52
CA PRO A 64 5.03 12.20 5.20
C PRO A 64 5.25 13.52 4.44
N ARG A 65 6.39 14.19 4.69
CA ARG A 65 6.79 15.44 4.01
C ARG A 65 6.80 15.36 2.49
N HIS A 66 7.09 14.19 1.91
CA HIS A 66 7.25 14.06 0.46
C HIS A 66 5.92 13.86 -0.27
N LYS A 67 4.84 13.51 0.45
CA LYS A 67 3.47 13.39 -0.07
C LYS A 67 3.38 12.67 -1.42
N LEU A 68 4.18 11.63 -1.62
CA LEU A 68 4.19 10.91 -2.90
C LEU A 68 2.81 10.29 -3.15
N PRO A 69 2.28 10.42 -4.38
CA PRO A 69 0.99 9.86 -4.73
C PRO A 69 1.05 8.33 -4.64
N LYS A 70 -0.03 7.75 -4.13
CA LYS A 70 -0.24 6.31 -4.06
C LYS A 70 -1.55 6.00 -4.78
N THR A 71 -1.55 4.94 -5.56
CA THR A 71 -2.72 4.53 -6.35
C THR A 71 -3.15 3.15 -5.89
N TYR A 72 -4.44 3.01 -5.64
CA TYR A 72 -5.04 1.79 -5.12
C TYR A 72 -6.19 1.35 -6.04
N TRP A 73 -6.33 0.04 -6.21
CA TRP A 73 -7.58 -0.56 -6.66
C TRP A 73 -8.29 -1.08 -5.44
N VAL A 74 -9.53 -0.64 -5.25
CA VAL A 74 -10.30 -0.92 -4.03
C VAL A 74 -11.60 -1.57 -4.46
N GLN A 75 -11.86 -2.75 -3.91
CA GLN A 75 -13.16 -3.39 -4.01
C GLN A 75 -14.01 -2.95 -2.82
N VAL A 76 -15.26 -2.60 -3.08
CA VAL A 76 -16.22 -2.16 -2.07
C VAL A 76 -17.51 -2.94 -2.21
N GLU A 77 -18.30 -2.99 -1.15
CA GLU A 77 -19.66 -3.50 -1.22
C GLU A 77 -20.57 -2.49 -1.96
N GLY A 78 -21.42 -3.01 -2.85
CA GLY A 78 -22.30 -2.18 -3.68
C GLY A 78 -21.56 -1.36 -4.74
N CYS A 79 -22.22 -0.32 -5.25
CA CYS A 79 -21.66 0.59 -6.25
C CYS A 79 -21.62 2.02 -5.69
N PRO A 80 -20.44 2.68 -5.66
CA PRO A 80 -20.34 4.07 -5.21
C PRO A 80 -21.20 5.02 -6.04
N THR A 81 -21.98 5.86 -5.36
CA THR A 81 -22.74 6.92 -6.04
C THR A 81 -21.82 8.07 -6.45
N THR A 82 -22.31 8.93 -7.34
CA THR A 82 -21.58 10.14 -7.77
C THR A 82 -21.27 11.06 -6.59
N GLU A 83 -22.21 11.17 -5.64
CA GLU A 83 -22.09 11.98 -4.43
C GLU A 83 -21.00 11.40 -3.50
N ALA A 84 -20.98 10.08 -3.31
CA ALA A 84 -19.95 9.41 -2.52
C ALA A 84 -18.54 9.63 -3.11
N LEU A 85 -18.40 9.53 -4.43
CA LEU A 85 -17.15 9.82 -5.12
C LEU A 85 -16.75 11.29 -5.00
N ALA A 86 -17.70 12.22 -5.04
CA ALA A 86 -17.44 13.64 -4.87
C ALA A 86 -16.87 13.93 -3.47
N LEU A 87 -17.43 13.32 -2.42
CA LEU A 87 -16.92 13.42 -1.05
C LEU A 87 -15.49 12.90 -0.93
N LEU A 88 -15.20 11.72 -1.49
CA LEU A 88 -13.84 11.16 -1.51
C LEU A 88 -12.84 12.09 -2.21
N ARG A 89 -13.27 12.76 -3.30
CA ARG A 89 -12.42 13.69 -4.06
C ARG A 89 -12.16 15.00 -3.32
N SER A 90 -13.16 15.55 -2.64
CA SER A 90 -13.04 16.81 -1.90
C SER A 90 -12.31 16.67 -0.56
N GLY A 91 -12.25 15.46 -0.03
CA GLY A 91 -11.77 15.18 1.32
C GLY A 91 -12.93 14.86 2.26
N VAL A 92 -12.71 13.89 3.15
CA VAL A 92 -13.70 13.37 4.09
C VAL A 92 -13.29 13.76 5.51
N ASN A 93 -14.24 14.24 6.30
CA ASN A 93 -14.02 14.50 7.72
C ASN A 93 -14.15 13.19 8.50
N LEU A 94 -13.06 12.75 9.14
CA LEU A 94 -13.01 11.52 9.94
C LEU A 94 -13.15 11.78 11.45
N GLY A 95 -13.45 13.03 11.83
CA GLY A 95 -13.64 13.49 13.21
C GLY A 95 -12.40 14.19 13.77
N ASP A 96 -11.26 13.52 13.72
CA ASP A 96 -9.97 14.02 14.21
C ASP A 96 -9.20 14.83 13.16
N PHE A 97 -9.38 14.51 11.87
CA PHE A 97 -8.88 15.30 10.75
C PHE A 97 -9.76 15.18 9.50
N THR A 98 -9.58 16.10 8.56
CA THR A 98 -10.12 15.99 7.21
C THR A 98 -9.04 15.48 6.27
N THR A 99 -9.36 14.45 5.48
CA THR A 99 -8.41 13.90 4.51
C THR A 99 -8.04 14.95 3.45
N GLN A 100 -6.84 14.83 2.87
CA GLN A 100 -6.49 15.65 1.71
C GLN A 100 -7.37 15.25 0.50
N PRO A 101 -7.60 16.18 -0.45
CA PRO A 101 -8.25 15.86 -1.72
C PRO A 101 -7.58 14.69 -2.44
N ALA A 102 -8.36 13.88 -3.13
CA ALA A 102 -7.89 12.70 -3.83
C ALA A 102 -8.52 12.54 -5.22
N SER A 103 -7.94 11.68 -6.04
CA SER A 103 -8.60 11.19 -7.26
C SER A 103 -9.30 9.87 -6.94
N ALA A 104 -10.59 9.78 -7.21
CA ALA A 104 -11.39 8.57 -7.05
C ALA A 104 -12.28 8.39 -8.28
N ARG A 105 -12.36 7.19 -8.83
CA ARG A 105 -13.24 6.85 -9.94
C ARG A 105 -13.66 5.39 -9.85
N VAL A 106 -14.85 5.08 -10.34
CA VAL A 106 -15.23 3.69 -10.60
C VAL A 106 -14.37 3.16 -11.74
N MET A 107 -14.06 1.88 -11.67
CA MET A 107 -13.38 1.15 -12.73
C MET A 107 -13.97 -0.26 -12.83
N GLU A 108 -13.94 -0.80 -14.04
CA GLU A 108 -14.18 -2.23 -14.26
C GLU A 108 -13.09 -3.07 -13.59
N GLU A 109 -13.39 -4.33 -13.33
CA GLU A 109 -12.42 -5.28 -12.79
C GLU A 109 -11.22 -5.40 -13.74
N PRO A 110 -9.98 -5.23 -13.24
CA PRO A 110 -8.79 -5.35 -14.08
C PRO A 110 -8.61 -6.77 -14.61
N ALA A 111 -8.47 -6.92 -15.93
CA ALA A 111 -8.30 -8.22 -16.58
C ALA A 111 -7.03 -8.99 -16.15
N MET A 112 -6.04 -8.28 -15.58
CA MET A 112 -4.76 -8.86 -15.13
C MET A 112 -4.73 -9.15 -13.63
N LEU A 113 -5.87 -9.00 -12.93
CA LEU A 113 -5.95 -9.35 -11.53
C LEU A 113 -5.86 -10.88 -11.39
N TRP A 114 -5.04 -11.36 -10.45
CA TRP A 114 -4.92 -12.79 -10.19
C TRP A 114 -6.23 -13.36 -9.64
N PRO A 115 -6.49 -14.67 -9.86
CA PRO A 115 -7.62 -15.35 -9.23
C PRO A 115 -7.57 -15.17 -7.71
N ARG A 116 -8.74 -14.94 -7.11
CA ARG A 116 -8.90 -14.80 -5.65
C ARG A 116 -9.31 -16.11 -5.00
#